data_AF-A0A519NN56-F1
#
_entry.id   AF-A0A519NN56-F1
#
_cell.length_a   1.000
_cell.length_b   1.000
_cell.length_c   1.000
_cell.angle_alpha   90.00
_cell.angle_beta   90.00
_cell.angle_gamma   90.00
#
_symmetry.space_group_name_H-M   'P 1'
#
loop_
_entity.id
_entity.type
_entity.pdbx_description
1 polymer ?
#
loop_
_entity_poly.entity_id
_entity_poly.type
_entity_poly.pdbx_seq_one_letter_code
_entity_poly.pdbx_strand_id
1 'polypeptide(L)'
;LPPWMTPEHFAEYVEAFTAGGFDGPLNWYRALDLNWSLTGWLQDKRIEVPALFIVGEDDPVRLYAGRHEATLKDWAPDLRASHVLSGAGHWLQQERPDEVNRLLLEFLAGL
;
A
#
# COMPACT_ATOMS: atom_id res chain seq x y z
N LEU A 1 -15.23 7.22 -15.56
CA LEU A 1 -14.49 6.94 -14.31
C LEU A 1 -15.05 5.66 -13.71
N PRO A 2 -14.26 4.87 -12.96
CA PRO A 2 -14.79 3.70 -12.28
C PRO A 2 -15.88 4.09 -11.26
N PRO A 3 -16.77 3.17 -10.85
CA PRO A 3 -17.94 3.51 -10.01
C PRO A 3 -17.57 4.09 -8.63
N TRP A 4 -16.34 3.87 -8.17
CA TRP A 4 -15.80 4.39 -6.92
C TRP A 4 -15.13 5.78 -7.04
N MET A 5 -15.10 6.37 -8.25
CA MET A 5 -14.46 7.67 -8.51
C MET A 5 -15.45 8.62 -9.18
N THR A 6 -15.87 9.67 -8.48
CA THR A 6 -16.71 10.73 -9.05
C THR A 6 -15.88 11.69 -9.90
N PRO A 7 -16.48 12.40 -10.86
CA PRO A 7 -15.80 13.44 -11.62
C PRO A 7 -15.21 14.54 -10.76
N GLU A 8 -15.91 14.93 -9.68
CA GLU A 8 -15.49 15.98 -8.76
C GLU A 8 -14.23 15.54 -7.99
N HIS A 9 -14.24 14.32 -7.44
CA HIS A 9 -13.07 13.78 -6.74
C HIS A 9 -11.89 13.60 -7.70
N PHE A 10 -12.12 13.16 -8.95
CA PHE A 10 -11.06 13.10 -9.96
C PHE A 10 -10.48 14.48 -10.29
N ALA A 11 -11.31 15.53 -10.33
CA ALA A 11 -10.88 16.89 -10.59
C ALA A 11 -9.92 17.42 -9.50
N GLU A 12 -10.08 17.00 -8.24
CA GLU A 12 -9.15 17.34 -7.15
C GLU A 12 -7.73 16.81 -7.44
N TYR A 13 -7.59 15.58 -7.94
CA TYR A 13 -6.29 15.05 -8.35
C TYR A 13 -5.72 15.84 -9.53
N VAL A 14 -6.56 16.16 -10.53
CA VAL A 14 -6.12 16.95 -11.70
C VAL A 14 -5.61 18.32 -11.27
N GLU A 15 -6.30 19.01 -10.37
CA GLU A 15 -5.88 20.30 -9.82
C GLU A 15 -4.54 20.17 -9.10
N ALA A 16 -4.42 19.19 -8.19
CA ALA A 16 -3.19 18.96 -7.42
C ALA A 16 -1.98 18.67 -8.32
N PHE A 17 -2.11 17.78 -9.31
CA PHE A 17 -1.02 17.44 -10.23
C PHE A 17 -0.74 18.53 -11.26
N THR A 18 -1.72 19.36 -11.62
CA THR A 18 -1.50 20.53 -12.49
C THR A 18 -0.67 21.59 -11.75
N ALA A 19 -0.95 21.82 -10.47
CA ALA A 19 -0.22 22.78 -9.65
C ALA A 19 1.17 22.27 -9.22
N GLY A 20 1.27 21.00 -8.82
CA GLY A 20 2.49 20.41 -8.25
C GLY A 20 3.40 19.70 -9.26
N GLY A 21 2.90 19.38 -10.45
CA GLY A 21 3.60 18.56 -11.43
C GLY A 21 3.87 17.13 -10.95
N PHE A 22 4.67 16.39 -11.72
CA PHE A 22 5.01 14.99 -11.43
C PHE A 22 6.44 14.78 -10.95
N ASP A 23 7.30 15.80 -10.97
CA ASP A 23 8.72 15.62 -10.61
C ASP A 23 8.92 15.21 -9.16
N GLY A 24 8.19 15.80 -8.21
CA GLY A 24 8.23 15.42 -6.80
C GLY A 24 7.89 13.94 -6.60
N PRO A 25 6.69 13.49 -7.01
CA PRO A 25 6.31 12.08 -6.94
C PRO A 25 7.28 11.14 -7.67
N LEU A 26 7.77 11.52 -8.86
CA LEU A 26 8.71 10.70 -9.63
C LEU A 26 10.10 10.63 -8.99
N ASN A 27 10.53 11.65 -8.24
CA ASN A 27 11.79 11.63 -7.50
C ASN A 27 11.84 10.51 -6.44
N TRP A 28 10.69 10.08 -5.91
CA TRP A 28 10.64 8.91 -5.02
C TRP A 28 11.17 7.65 -5.70
N TYR A 29 10.78 7.42 -6.96
CA TYR A 29 11.24 6.28 -7.76
C TYR A 29 12.70 6.44 -8.19
N ARG A 30 13.12 7.66 -8.55
CA ARG A 30 14.53 7.95 -8.91
C ARG A 30 15.49 7.71 -7.73
N ALA A 31 15.00 7.78 -6.50
CA ALA A 31 15.77 7.58 -5.29
C ALA A 31 15.76 6.13 -4.76
N LEU A 32 15.17 5.14 -5.45
CA LEU A 32 15.09 3.76 -4.93
C LEU A 32 16.46 3.15 -4.64
N ASP A 33 17.43 3.29 -5.55
CA ASP A 33 18.80 2.79 -5.35
C ASP A 33 19.51 3.50 -4.20
N LEU A 34 19.27 4.81 -4.06
CA LEU A 34 19.80 5.59 -2.95
C LEU A 34 19.20 5.13 -1.61
N ASN A 35 17.88 4.96 -1.54
CA ASN A 35 17.18 4.44 -0.37
C ASN A 35 17.71 3.06 0.02
N TRP A 36 17.90 2.17 -0.95
CA TRP A 36 18.51 0.85 -0.72
C TRP A 36 19.93 0.98 -0.13
N SER A 37 20.77 1.84 -0.71
CA SER A 37 22.14 2.04 -0.21
C SER A 37 22.20 2.62 1.20
N LEU A 38 21.31 3.58 1.52
CA LEU A 38 21.25 4.24 2.82
C LEU A 38 20.64 3.36 3.91
N THR A 39 19.81 2.38 3.53
CA THR A 39 19.20 1.43 4.46
C THR A 39 19.97 0.11 4.58
N GLY A 40 21.19 0.01 4.05
CA GLY A 40 22.02 -1.20 4.18
C GLY A 40 22.27 -1.64 5.63
N TRP A 41 22.28 -0.72 6.59
CA TRP A 41 22.40 -1.03 8.02
C TRP A 41 21.17 -1.74 8.62
N LEU A 42 20.02 -1.70 7.92
CA LEU A 42 18.80 -2.43 8.25
C LEU A 42 18.76 -3.84 7.65
N GLN A 43 19.77 -4.24 6.88
CA GLN A 43 19.80 -5.55 6.27
C GLN A 43 19.57 -6.66 7.32
N ASP A 44 18.67 -7.58 6.99
CA ASP A 44 18.22 -8.71 7.82
C ASP A 44 17.51 -8.34 9.13
N LYS A 45 17.27 -7.04 9.42
CA LYS A 45 16.44 -6.64 10.56
C LYS A 45 14.95 -6.90 10.28
N ARG A 46 14.23 -7.22 11.36
CA ARG A 46 12.79 -7.50 11.33
C ARG A 46 11.98 -6.26 11.77
N ILE A 47 10.74 -6.19 11.31
CA ILE A 47 9.75 -5.21 11.73
C ILE A 47 9.04 -5.75 12.97
N GLU A 48 9.40 -5.25 14.14
CA GLU A 48 8.94 -5.77 15.44
C GLU A 48 7.62 -5.16 15.94
N VAL A 49 7.10 -4.14 15.25
CA VAL A 49 5.83 -3.51 15.63
C VAL A 49 4.64 -4.33 15.12
N PRO A 50 3.47 -4.27 15.80
CA PRO A 50 2.24 -4.88 15.28
C PRO A 50 1.96 -4.39 13.86
N ALA A 51 1.73 -5.32 12.93
CA ALA A 51 1.52 -5.01 11.52
C ALA A 51 0.23 -5.65 10.98
N LEU A 52 -0.36 -4.97 9.98
CA LEU A 52 -1.48 -5.42 9.18
C LEU A 52 -1.10 -5.25 7.70
N PHE A 53 -1.35 -6.28 6.89
CA PHE A 53 -1.21 -6.20 5.44
C PHE A 53 -2.58 -6.39 4.76
N ILE A 54 -2.93 -5.49 3.83
CA ILE A 54 -4.14 -5.57 3.02
C ILE A 54 -3.73 -5.33 1.57
N VAL A 55 -4.13 -6.22 0.66
CA VAL A 55 -3.86 -6.09 -0.78
C VAL A 55 -5.09 -6.46 -1.60
N GLY A 56 -5.22 -5.90 -2.81
CA GLY A 56 -6.27 -6.25 -3.75
C GLY A 56 -5.93 -7.52 -4.52
N GLU A 57 -6.90 -8.37 -4.80
CA GLU A 57 -6.72 -9.57 -5.63
C GLU A 57 -6.07 -9.23 -6.98
N ASP A 58 -6.53 -8.14 -7.60
CA ASP A 58 -6.14 -7.68 -8.94
C ASP A 58 -5.08 -6.56 -8.90
N ASP A 59 -4.42 -6.33 -7.76
CA ASP A 59 -3.37 -5.31 -7.67
C ASP A 59 -2.14 -5.69 -8.53
N PRO A 60 -1.72 -4.86 -9.51
CA PRO A 60 -0.58 -5.17 -10.38
C PRO A 60 0.75 -5.31 -9.63
N VAL A 61 0.89 -4.76 -8.42
CA VAL A 61 2.08 -4.97 -7.58
C VAL A 61 2.30 -6.45 -7.30
N ARG A 62 1.23 -7.24 -7.20
CA ARG A 62 1.29 -8.68 -6.97
C ARG A 62 1.95 -9.44 -8.12
N LEU A 63 1.97 -8.89 -9.33
CA LEU A 63 2.62 -9.51 -10.49
C LEU A 63 4.14 -9.68 -10.29
N TYR A 64 4.78 -8.77 -9.56
CA TYR A 64 6.22 -8.82 -9.31
C TYR A 64 6.58 -9.04 -7.84
N ALA A 65 5.72 -8.65 -6.90
CA ALA A 65 5.96 -8.77 -5.47
C ALA A 65 5.14 -9.88 -4.77
N GLY A 66 4.14 -10.48 -5.44
CA GLY A 66 3.18 -11.38 -4.79
C GLY A 66 3.81 -12.63 -4.16
N ARG A 67 4.95 -13.10 -4.69
CA ARG A 67 5.73 -14.20 -4.09
C ARG A 67 6.20 -13.91 -2.66
N HIS A 68 6.35 -12.63 -2.30
CA HIS A 68 6.83 -12.20 -0.98
C HIS A 68 5.71 -12.15 0.06
N GLU A 69 4.44 -12.16 -0.34
CA GLU A 69 3.28 -12.14 0.56
C GLU A 69 3.28 -13.33 1.52
N ALA A 70 3.59 -14.53 1.00
CA ALA A 70 3.66 -15.76 1.79
C ALA A 70 4.78 -15.74 2.86
N THR A 71 5.79 -14.89 2.67
CA THR A 71 6.96 -14.76 3.56
C THR A 71 6.91 -13.50 4.43
N LEU A 72 5.81 -12.75 4.45
CA LEU A 72 5.74 -11.50 5.22
C LEU A 72 5.99 -11.72 6.72
N LYS A 73 5.51 -12.83 7.29
CA LYS A 73 5.77 -13.19 8.70
C LYS A 73 7.23 -13.44 9.02
N ASP A 74 8.04 -13.81 8.02
CA ASP A 74 9.48 -13.97 8.23
C ASP A 74 10.12 -12.60 8.52
N TRP A 75 9.59 -11.53 7.94
CA TRP A 75 10.12 -10.16 8.06
C TRP A 75 9.41 -9.29 9.10
N ALA A 76 8.13 -9.55 9.36
CA ALA A 76 7.31 -8.90 10.37
C ALA A 76 6.72 -9.96 11.32
N PRO A 77 7.46 -10.36 12.38
CA PRO A 77 7.03 -11.41 13.31
C PRO A 77 5.69 -11.12 13.97
N ASP A 78 5.37 -9.84 14.22
CA ASP A 78 4.08 -9.40 14.76
C ASP A 78 3.09 -8.96 13.66
N LEU A 79 3.09 -9.64 12.51
CA LEU A 79 2.03 -9.51 11.51
C LEU A 79 0.74 -10.17 12.01
N ARG A 80 -0.16 -9.33 12.52
CA ARG A 80 -1.44 -9.72 13.14
C ARG A 80 -2.41 -10.31 12.12
N ALA A 81 -2.45 -9.74 10.92
CA ALA A 81 -3.28 -10.27 9.83
C ALA A 81 -2.75 -9.87 8.44
N SER A 82 -3.16 -10.64 7.44
CA SER A 82 -2.88 -10.43 6.02
C SER A 82 -4.14 -10.75 5.22
N HIS A 83 -4.67 -9.77 4.48
CA HIS A 83 -5.93 -9.89 3.75
C HIS A 83 -5.74 -9.64 2.26
N VAL A 84 -6.37 -10.48 1.44
CA VAL A 84 -6.51 -10.27 0.00
C VAL A 84 -7.99 -9.96 -0.27
N LEU A 85 -8.30 -8.77 -0.78
CA LEU A 85 -9.67 -8.35 -1.05
C LEU A 85 -10.06 -8.72 -2.49
N SER A 86 -11.09 -9.57 -2.64
CA SER A 86 -11.48 -10.11 -3.94
C SER A 86 -12.06 -9.04 -4.89
N GLY A 87 -11.63 -9.10 -6.15
CA GLY A 87 -12.02 -8.17 -7.22
C GLY A 87 -11.63 -6.70 -6.98
N ALA A 88 -10.71 -6.44 -6.05
CA ALA A 88 -10.15 -5.11 -5.80
C ALA A 88 -8.77 -5.00 -6.43
N GLY A 89 -8.48 -3.85 -7.04
CA GLY A 89 -7.19 -3.50 -7.60
C GLY A 89 -6.29 -2.74 -6.64
N HIS A 90 -5.58 -1.75 -7.17
CA HIS A 90 -4.55 -1.01 -6.45
C HIS A 90 -5.11 0.05 -5.48
N TRP A 91 -6.28 0.63 -5.76
CA TRP A 91 -6.81 1.78 -5.03
C TRP A 91 -7.77 1.32 -3.92
N LEU A 92 -7.35 0.31 -3.14
CA LEU A 92 -8.15 -0.44 -2.16
C LEU A 92 -9.11 0.41 -1.32
N GLN A 93 -8.61 1.47 -0.71
CA GLN A 93 -9.39 2.34 0.17
C GLN A 93 -10.48 3.13 -0.55
N GLN A 94 -10.38 3.27 -1.88
CA GLN A 94 -11.43 3.84 -2.73
C GLN A 94 -12.33 2.74 -3.30
N GLU A 95 -11.76 1.59 -3.67
CA GLU A 95 -12.47 0.47 -4.29
C GLU A 95 -13.33 -0.34 -3.32
N ARG A 96 -12.90 -0.46 -2.07
CA ARG A 96 -13.51 -1.24 -0.98
C ARG A 96 -13.44 -0.46 0.35
N PRO A 97 -13.98 0.77 0.43
CA PRO A 97 -13.80 1.65 1.58
C PRO A 97 -14.33 1.03 2.88
N ASP A 98 -15.52 0.42 2.84
CA ASP A 98 -16.13 -0.19 4.04
C ASP A 98 -15.32 -1.37 4.58
N GLU A 99 -14.78 -2.21 3.68
CA GLU A 99 -13.99 -3.37 4.08
C GLU A 99 -12.63 -2.96 4.62
N VAL A 100 -11.94 -2.00 3.97
CA VAL A 100 -10.69 -1.44 4.46
C VAL A 100 -10.90 -0.77 5.82
N ASN A 101 -11.93 0.04 5.98
CA ASN A 101 -12.25 0.70 7.26
C ASN A 101 -12.51 -0.32 8.37
N ARG A 102 -13.29 -1.37 8.10
CA ARG A 102 -13.55 -2.45 9.06
C ARG A 102 -12.24 -3.13 9.50
N LEU A 103 -11.39 -3.52 8.57
CA LEU A 103 -10.12 -4.19 8.86
C LEU A 103 -9.16 -3.31 9.67
N LEU A 104 -9.09 -2.00 9.35
CA LEU A 104 -8.30 -1.04 10.11
C LEU A 104 -8.83 -0.89 11.54
N LEU A 105 -10.15 -0.74 11.72
CA LEU A 105 -10.75 -0.60 13.05
C LEU A 105 -10.59 -1.87 13.89
N GLU A 106 -10.74 -3.05 13.31
CA GLU A 106 -10.49 -4.33 13.98
C GLU A 106 -9.03 -4.46 14.44
N PHE A 107 -8.08 -4.09 13.58
CA PHE A 107 -6.66 -4.08 13.93
C PHE A 107 -6.36 -3.11 15.07
N LEU A 108 -6.84 -1.85 14.96
CA LEU A 108 -6.61 -0.82 15.98
C LEU A 108 -7.25 -1.16 17.33
N ALA A 109 -8.42 -1.81 17.33
CA ALA A 109 -9.07 -2.26 18.57
C ALA A 109 -8.35 -3.43 19.25
N GLY A 110 -7.47 -4.14 18.52
CA GLY A 110 -6.67 -5.25 19.02
C GLY A 110 -5.23 -4.92 19.37
N LEU A 111 -4.84 -3.64 19.33
CA LEU A 111 -3.55 -3.13 19.81
C LEU A 111 -3.58 -2.93 21.34
#